data_AF-A0AAJ1NQZ7-F1
#
_entry.id   AF-A0AAJ1NQZ7-F1
#
_cell.length_a   1.000
_cell.length_b   1.000
_cell.length_c   1.000
_cell.angle_alpha   90.00
_cell.angle_beta   90.00
_cell.angle_gamma   90.00
#
_symmetry.space_group_name_H-M   'P 1'
#
loop_
_entity.id
_entity.type
_entity.pdbx_description
1 polymer ?
#
loop_
_entity_poly.entity_id
_entity_poly.type
_entity_poly.pdbx_seq_one_letter_code
_entity_poly.pdbx_strand_id
1 'polypeptide(L)'
;MKVAIDTNVLAYAEGVNNAEKRDVVIELLRNVPREAAVIPVQVLGELFNLLVSKAGRHSQEARDKLLSWSDAFAVAGTTPEVMMKAVDLAADHRFGIWDAVILSTASQTGCRLLLSEDLQDGFTWGGVTVVNPFASPRHALLDALLGAE
;
A
#
# COMPACT_ATOMS: atom_id res chain seq x y z
N MET A 1 -16.15 -1.48 -1.20
CA MET A 1 -15.01 -2.28 -0.71
C MET A 1 -13.82 -1.35 -0.55
N LYS A 2 -12.99 -1.49 0.49
CA LYS A 2 -11.79 -0.65 0.69
C LYS A 2 -10.50 -1.38 0.33
N VAL A 3 -9.49 -0.63 -0.07
CA VAL A 3 -8.16 -1.12 -0.45
C VAL A 3 -7.08 -0.33 0.29
N ALA A 4 -6.07 -1.02 0.80
CA ALA A 4 -4.85 -0.43 1.30
C ALA A 4 -3.77 -0.43 0.22
N ILE A 5 -2.92 0.60 0.21
CA ILE A 5 -1.83 0.74 -0.75
C ILE A 5 -0.50 0.58 0.00
N ASP A 6 0.36 -0.29 -0.49
CA ASP A 6 1.71 -0.53 0.06
C ASP A 6 2.76 0.45 -0.50
N THR A 7 3.94 0.49 0.11
CA THR A 7 5.05 1.37 -0.22
C THR A 7 5.57 1.16 -1.63
N ASN A 8 5.74 -0.09 -2.09
CA ASN A 8 6.24 -0.33 -3.45
C ASN A 8 5.33 0.29 -4.52
N VAL A 9 4.01 0.23 -4.33
CA VAL A 9 3.05 0.84 -5.25
C VAL A 9 3.20 2.36 -5.31
N LEU A 10 3.25 3.05 -4.15
CA LEU A 10 3.45 4.50 -4.16
C LEU A 10 4.84 4.90 -4.69
N ALA A 11 5.87 4.10 -4.41
CA ALA A 11 7.21 4.33 -4.94
C ALA A 11 7.20 4.28 -6.48
N TYR A 12 6.52 3.31 -7.09
CA TYR A 12 6.35 3.25 -8.55
C TYR A 12 5.58 4.45 -9.09
N ALA A 13 4.51 4.89 -8.43
CA ALA A 13 3.77 6.09 -8.83
C ALA A 13 4.65 7.35 -8.87
N GLU A 14 5.59 7.47 -7.92
CA GLU A 14 6.60 8.52 -7.87
C GLU A 14 7.76 8.32 -8.86
N GLY A 15 7.78 7.23 -9.62
CA GLY A 15 8.85 6.90 -10.57
C GLY A 15 10.12 6.36 -9.92
N VAL A 16 10.01 5.84 -8.69
CA VAL A 16 11.09 5.18 -7.97
C VAL A 16 10.98 3.67 -8.17
N ASN A 17 12.09 2.94 -8.06
CA ASN A 17 12.18 1.48 -8.12
C ASN A 17 11.86 0.78 -9.45
N ASN A 18 11.10 1.37 -10.37
CA ASN A 18 10.97 0.92 -11.76
C ASN A 18 10.12 1.92 -12.55
N ALA A 19 10.70 2.62 -13.52
CA ALA A 19 9.96 3.61 -14.32
C ALA A 19 8.90 2.97 -15.23
N GLU A 20 9.07 1.73 -15.66
CA GLU A 20 8.17 1.04 -16.59
C GLU A 20 6.82 0.70 -15.93
N LYS A 21 6.82 0.49 -14.61
CA LYS A 21 5.61 0.21 -13.82
C LYS A 21 4.83 1.45 -13.43
N ARG A 22 5.42 2.64 -13.59
CA ARG A 22 4.82 3.91 -13.15
C ARG A 22 3.48 4.15 -13.81
N ASP A 23 3.40 4.03 -15.13
CA ASP A 23 2.18 4.34 -15.87
C ASP A 23 1.05 3.36 -15.51
N VAL A 24 1.38 2.08 -15.35
CA VAL A 24 0.45 1.04 -14.87
C VAL A 24 -0.11 1.38 -13.50
N VAL A 25 0.74 1.78 -12.56
CA VAL A 25 0.29 2.15 -11.20
C VAL A 25 -0.50 3.46 -11.21
N ILE A 26 -0.09 4.46 -11.98
CA ILE A 26 -0.83 5.72 -12.09
C ILE A 26 -2.23 5.47 -12.66
N GLU A 27 -2.35 4.64 -13.69
CA GLU A 27 -3.64 4.25 -14.25
C GLU A 27 -4.48 3.47 -13.23
N LEU A 28 -3.88 2.49 -12.56
CA LEU A 28 -4.53 1.72 -11.50
C LEU A 28 -5.11 2.63 -10.41
N LEU A 29 -4.29 3.51 -9.83
CA LEU A 29 -4.68 4.39 -8.74
C LEU A 29 -5.70 5.45 -9.17
N ARG A 30 -5.74 5.84 -10.45
CA ARG A 30 -6.79 6.71 -11.00
C ARG A 30 -8.15 6.03 -11.04
N ASN A 31 -8.17 4.71 -11.27
CA ASN A 31 -9.39 3.92 -11.37
C ASN A 31 -9.87 3.39 -10.00
N VAL A 32 -9.03 3.45 -8.97
CA VAL A 32 -9.47 3.17 -7.59
C VAL A 32 -10.30 4.35 -7.06
N PRO A 33 -11.53 4.12 -6.54
CA PRO A 33 -12.31 5.19 -5.91
C PRO A 33 -11.55 5.80 -4.73
N ARG A 34 -11.44 7.13 -4.68
CA ARG A 34 -10.60 7.82 -3.69
C ARG A 34 -11.03 7.53 -2.26
N GLU A 35 -12.34 7.46 -2.01
CA GLU A 35 -12.93 7.18 -0.70
C GLU A 35 -12.76 5.71 -0.26
N ALA A 36 -12.41 4.83 -1.21
CA ALA A 36 -12.14 3.42 -0.96
C ALA A 36 -10.66 3.14 -0.66
N ALA A 37 -9.75 4.03 -1.07
CA ALA A 37 -8.32 3.87 -0.88
C ALA A 37 -7.84 4.40 0.48
N VAL A 38 -6.98 3.62 1.12
CA VAL A 38 -6.37 3.91 2.41
C VAL A 38 -4.86 3.76 2.29
N ILE A 39 -4.12 4.70 2.87
CA ILE A 39 -2.67 4.63 3.00
C ILE A 39 -2.34 4.43 4.49
N PRO A 40 -1.82 3.27 4.91
CA PRO A 40 -1.23 3.12 6.24
C PRO A 40 -0.12 4.16 6.45
N VAL A 41 -0.09 4.85 7.59
CA VAL A 41 0.86 5.96 7.82
C VAL A 41 2.33 5.51 7.72
N GLN A 42 2.61 4.24 8.03
CA GLN A 42 3.91 3.60 7.84
C GLN A 42 4.41 3.72 6.40
N VAL A 43 3.51 3.57 5.41
CA VAL A 43 3.81 3.67 3.99
C VAL A 43 4.33 5.07 3.62
N LEU A 44 3.81 6.13 4.24
CA LEU A 44 4.31 7.49 4.02
C LEU A 44 5.75 7.66 4.52
N GLY A 45 6.05 7.11 5.70
CA GLY A 45 7.41 7.14 6.27
C GLY A 45 8.42 6.38 5.39
N GLU A 46 8.05 5.21 4.91
CA GLU A 46 8.88 4.42 4.00
C GLU A 46 9.06 5.10 2.64
N LEU A 47 7.98 5.68 2.08
CA LEU A 47 8.04 6.44 0.85
C LEU A 47 9.00 7.63 0.97
N PHE A 48 8.96 8.39 2.07
CA PHE A 48 9.90 9.49 2.30
C PHE A 48 11.35 9.02 2.26
N ASN A 49 11.65 7.93 2.97
CA ASN A 49 12.99 7.35 2.99
C ASN A 49 13.43 6.92 1.58
N LEU A 50 12.55 6.30 0.78
CA LEU A 50 12.85 5.93 -0.60
C LEU A 50 13.09 7.14 -1.49
N LEU A 51 12.26 8.19 -1.39
CA LEU A 51 12.41 9.40 -2.19
C LEU A 51 13.75 10.11 -1.90
N VAL A 52 14.14 10.21 -0.63
CA VAL A 52 15.39 10.88 -0.24
C VAL A 52 16.60 10.01 -0.55
N SER A 53 16.61 8.76 -0.09
CA SER A 53 17.79 7.89 -0.18
C SER A 53 18.02 7.33 -1.58
N LYS A 54 16.95 6.93 -2.28
CA LYS A 54 17.05 6.20 -3.55
C LYS A 54 16.82 7.08 -4.77
N ALA A 55 15.88 8.02 -4.69
CA ALA A 55 15.64 8.97 -5.79
C ALA A 55 16.49 10.25 -5.68
N GLY A 56 17.25 10.44 -4.59
CA GLY A 56 18.10 11.61 -4.38
C GLY A 56 17.33 12.93 -4.28
N ARG A 57 16.03 12.88 -3.98
CA ARG A 57 15.20 14.08 -3.86
C ARG A 57 15.54 14.86 -2.61
N HIS A 58 15.36 16.17 -2.66
CA HIS A 58 15.48 17.00 -1.47
C HIS A 58 14.37 16.65 -0.47
N SER A 59 14.67 16.66 0.82
CA SER A 59 13.71 16.34 1.88
C SER A 59 12.42 17.18 1.81
N GLN A 60 12.53 18.44 1.38
CA GLN A 60 11.38 19.33 1.22
C GLN A 60 10.46 18.86 0.08
N GLU A 61 11.03 18.45 -1.05
CA GLU A 61 10.27 17.89 -2.17
C GLU A 61 9.59 16.58 -1.78
N ALA A 62 10.31 15.70 -1.06
CA ALA A 62 9.73 14.45 -0.56
C ALA A 62 8.57 14.71 0.41
N ARG A 63 8.71 15.70 1.30
CA ARG A 63 7.62 16.13 2.20
C ARG A 63 6.39 16.61 1.43
N ASP A 64 6.56 17.39 0.37
CA ASP A 64 5.45 17.90 -0.43
C ASP A 64 4.72 16.78 -1.18
N LYS A 65 5.44 15.72 -1.59
CA LYS A 65 4.83 14.49 -2.12
C LYS A 65 3.99 13.76 -1.08
N LEU A 66 4.52 13.57 0.13
CA LEU A 66 3.76 12.95 1.22
C LEU A 66 2.46 13.69 1.50
N LEU A 67 2.50 15.04 1.53
CA LEU A 67 1.31 15.87 1.70
C LEU A 67 0.30 15.65 0.58
N SER A 68 0.76 15.63 -0.68
CA SER A 68 -0.13 15.35 -1.82
C SER A 68 -0.82 13.98 -1.71
N TRP A 69 -0.14 12.96 -1.20
CA TRP A 69 -0.74 11.63 -1.00
C TRP A 69 -1.73 11.63 0.17
N SER A 70 -1.40 12.29 1.28
CA SER A 70 -2.30 12.41 2.44
C SER A 70 -3.54 13.26 2.17
N ASP A 71 -3.46 14.22 1.24
CA ASP A 71 -4.60 15.02 0.81
C ASP A 71 -5.50 14.26 -0.17
N ALA A 72 -4.93 13.34 -0.95
CA ALA A 72 -5.64 12.57 -1.97
C ALA A 72 -6.39 11.35 -1.42
N PHE A 73 -5.88 10.73 -0.35
CA PHE A 73 -6.40 9.48 0.20
C PHE A 73 -6.46 9.49 1.72
N ALA A 74 -7.36 8.69 2.29
CA ALA A 74 -7.44 8.54 3.74
C ALA A 74 -6.14 7.91 4.29
N VAL A 75 -5.53 8.54 5.29
CA VAL A 75 -4.36 8.00 5.99
C VAL A 75 -4.79 7.33 7.28
N ALA A 76 -4.30 6.11 7.51
CA ALA A 76 -4.61 5.34 8.70
C ALA A 76 -3.40 5.24 9.64
N GLY A 77 -3.58 5.62 10.91
CA GLY A 77 -2.52 5.58 11.90
C GLY A 77 -2.21 4.16 12.41
N THR A 78 -0.97 3.96 12.86
CA THR A 78 -0.58 2.76 13.61
C THR A 78 -0.90 2.97 15.09
N THR A 79 -1.91 2.27 15.60
CA THR A 79 -2.23 2.28 17.05
C THR A 79 -1.44 1.19 17.79
N PRO A 80 -1.34 1.24 19.13
CA PRO A 80 -0.73 0.15 19.91
C PRO A 80 -1.37 -1.22 19.62
N GLU A 81 -2.70 -1.26 19.40
CA GLU A 81 -3.42 -2.48 19.05
C GLU A 81 -3.04 -3.02 17.68
N VAL A 82 -2.82 -2.14 16.69
CA VAL A 82 -2.27 -2.52 15.37
C VAL A 82 -0.87 -3.11 15.55
N MET A 83 -0.03 -2.49 16.37
CA MET A 83 1.33 -2.95 16.60
C MET A 83 1.35 -4.35 17.21
N MET A 84 0.52 -4.63 18.23
CA MET A 84 0.46 -5.96 18.84
C MET A 84 -0.02 -7.03 17.85
N LYS A 85 -1.05 -6.72 17.04
CA LYS A 85 -1.49 -7.62 15.97
C LYS A 85 -0.41 -7.87 14.91
N ALA A 86 0.37 -6.85 14.58
CA ALA A 86 1.49 -6.98 13.67
C ALA A 86 2.60 -7.86 14.23
N VAL A 87 2.86 -7.80 15.54
CA VAL A 87 3.80 -8.71 16.22
C VAL A 87 3.32 -10.16 16.11
N ASP A 88 2.03 -10.43 16.40
CA ASP A 88 1.45 -11.76 16.27
C ASP A 88 1.57 -12.27 14.82
N LEU A 89 1.18 -11.44 13.84
CA LEU A 89 1.27 -11.76 12.41
C LEU A 89 2.73 -12.04 11.98
N ALA A 90 3.70 -11.24 12.43
CA ALA A 90 5.11 -11.44 12.12
C ALA A 90 5.64 -12.75 12.72
N ALA A 91 5.26 -13.07 13.96
CA ALA A 91 5.66 -14.30 14.65
C ALA A 91 5.07 -15.55 13.98
N ASP A 92 3.79 -15.52 13.62
CA ASP A 92 3.05 -16.68 13.12
C ASP A 92 3.27 -16.94 11.63
N HIS A 93 3.52 -15.87 10.85
CA HIS A 93 3.55 -15.95 9.39
C HIS A 93 4.88 -15.50 8.76
N ARG A 94 5.91 -15.21 9.57
CA ARG A 94 7.26 -14.78 9.12
C ARG A 94 7.26 -13.51 8.26
N PHE A 95 6.33 -12.60 8.51
CA PHE A 95 6.35 -11.26 7.91
C PHE A 95 7.46 -10.40 8.53
N GLY A 96 8.02 -9.48 7.76
CA GLY A 96 8.72 -8.34 8.32
C GLY A 96 7.77 -7.53 9.19
N ILE A 97 8.26 -6.96 10.31
CA ILE A 97 7.38 -6.27 11.25
C ILE A 97 6.64 -5.08 10.62
N TRP A 98 7.28 -4.36 9.69
CA TRP A 98 6.68 -3.21 9.02
C TRP A 98 5.62 -3.62 7.99
N ASP A 99 5.89 -4.69 7.22
CA ASP A 99 4.88 -5.31 6.36
C ASP A 99 3.66 -5.79 7.17
N ALA A 100 3.91 -6.38 8.34
CA ALA A 100 2.87 -6.82 9.25
C ALA A 100 2.06 -5.64 9.83
N VAL A 101 2.69 -4.49 10.08
CA VAL A 101 2.01 -3.25 10.48
C VAL A 101 1.10 -2.74 9.36
N ILE A 102 1.58 -2.74 8.12
CA ILE A 102 0.80 -2.31 6.95
C ILE A 102 -0.44 -3.21 6.77
N LEU A 103 -0.25 -4.53 6.81
CA LEU A 103 -1.36 -5.50 6.70
C LEU A 103 -2.33 -5.42 7.89
N SER A 104 -1.82 -5.23 9.11
CA SER A 104 -2.66 -5.06 10.30
C SER A 104 -3.47 -3.77 10.27
N THR A 105 -2.89 -2.69 9.75
CA THR A 105 -3.59 -1.40 9.55
C THR A 105 -4.67 -1.53 8.48
N ALA A 106 -4.39 -2.23 7.38
CA ALA A 106 -5.37 -2.53 6.34
C ALA A 106 -6.57 -3.31 6.92
N SER A 107 -6.29 -4.32 7.75
CA SER A 107 -7.33 -5.11 8.43
C SER A 107 -8.17 -4.25 9.38
N GLN A 108 -7.54 -3.42 10.22
CA GLN A 108 -8.25 -2.56 11.18
C GLN A 108 -9.16 -1.52 10.50
N THR A 109 -8.78 -1.03 9.33
CA THR A 109 -9.55 -0.04 8.57
C THR A 109 -10.68 -0.63 7.72
N GLY A 110 -10.86 -1.96 7.77
CA GLY A 110 -11.87 -2.67 7.00
C GLY A 110 -11.54 -2.82 5.52
N CYS A 111 -10.25 -2.71 5.15
CA CYS A 111 -9.83 -3.02 3.80
C CYS A 111 -10.03 -4.51 3.52
N ARG A 112 -10.42 -4.84 2.29
CA ARG A 112 -10.46 -6.22 1.79
C ARG A 112 -9.23 -6.57 0.97
N LEU A 113 -8.48 -5.55 0.54
CA LEU A 113 -7.33 -5.67 -0.34
C LEU A 113 -6.15 -4.91 0.25
N LEU A 114 -4.95 -5.44 0.06
CA LEU A 114 -3.68 -4.73 0.16
C LEU A 114 -2.96 -4.87 -1.17
N LEU A 115 -2.73 -3.75 -1.87
CA LEU A 115 -1.96 -3.74 -3.12
C LEU A 115 -0.48 -3.77 -2.77
N SER A 116 0.20 -4.88 -3.08
CA SER A 116 1.63 -5.03 -2.84
C SER A 116 2.24 -6.00 -3.84
N GLU A 117 3.37 -5.63 -4.43
CA GLU A 117 4.19 -6.56 -5.23
C GLU A 117 5.09 -7.45 -4.37
N ASP A 118 5.64 -6.93 -3.27
CA ASP A 118 6.68 -7.59 -2.49
C ASP A 118 6.12 -8.66 -1.54
N LEU A 119 4.83 -8.55 -1.18
CA LEU A 119 4.15 -9.52 -0.33
C LEU A 119 3.58 -10.68 -1.16
N GLN A 120 3.38 -11.82 -0.49
CA GLN A 120 2.87 -13.02 -1.14
C GLN A 120 1.45 -12.79 -1.68
N ASP A 121 1.33 -12.74 -3.01
CA ASP A 121 0.05 -12.62 -3.71
C ASP A 121 -0.92 -13.74 -3.29
N GLY A 122 -2.17 -13.36 -3.06
CA GLY A 122 -3.22 -14.26 -2.57
C GLY A 122 -3.15 -14.61 -1.07
N PHE A 123 -2.15 -14.14 -0.33
CA PHE A 123 -2.13 -14.30 1.13
C PHE A 123 -3.32 -13.57 1.77
N THR A 124 -4.01 -14.24 2.69
CA THR A 124 -5.16 -13.67 3.39
C THR A 124 -4.97 -13.66 4.89
N TRP A 125 -5.22 -12.52 5.52
CA TRP A 125 -5.21 -12.40 6.98
C TRP A 125 -6.13 -11.27 7.43
N GLY A 126 -6.85 -11.46 8.54
CA GLY A 126 -7.69 -10.42 9.13
C GLY A 126 -8.75 -9.84 8.18
N GLY A 127 -9.21 -10.64 7.20
CA GLY A 127 -10.17 -10.23 6.17
C GLY A 127 -9.59 -9.42 5.01
N VAL A 128 -8.27 -9.25 4.95
CA VAL A 128 -7.53 -8.60 3.86
C VAL A 128 -6.89 -9.68 2.99
N THR A 129 -6.95 -9.50 1.67
CA THR A 129 -6.20 -10.28 0.68
C THR A 129 -5.09 -9.43 0.10
N VAL A 130 -3.85 -9.92 0.14
CA VAL A 130 -2.73 -9.31 -0.59
C VAL A 130 -2.93 -9.58 -2.07
N VAL A 131 -2.88 -8.52 -2.87
CA VAL A 131 -3.00 -8.59 -4.33
C VAL A 131 -1.82 -7.87 -4.97
N ASN A 132 -1.08 -8.61 -5.78
CA ASN A 132 -0.06 -8.04 -6.65
C ASN A 132 -0.74 -7.37 -7.87
N PRO A 133 -0.63 -6.04 -8.02
CA PRO A 133 -1.30 -5.33 -9.11
C PRO A 133 -0.74 -5.67 -10.50
N PHE A 134 0.41 -6.34 -10.57
CA PHE A 134 1.09 -6.76 -11.80
C PHE A 134 0.88 -8.24 -12.14
N ALA A 135 0.13 -8.98 -11.32
CA ALA A 135 -0.18 -10.39 -11.58
C ALA A 135 -1.01 -10.56 -12.87
N SER A 136 -0.75 -11.63 -13.60
CA SER A 136 -1.51 -12.05 -14.78
C SER A 136 -1.91 -13.53 -14.65
N PRO A 137 -3.21 -13.87 -14.59
CA PRO A 137 -4.36 -12.95 -14.65
C PRO A 137 -4.44 -12.04 -13.40
N ARG A 138 -5.11 -10.90 -13.55
CA ARG A 138 -5.37 -9.99 -12.42
C ARG A 138 -6.33 -10.65 -11.43
N HIS A 139 -6.14 -10.39 -10.14
CA HIS A 139 -6.99 -10.95 -9.09
C HIS A 139 -8.42 -10.39 -9.17
N ALA A 140 -9.44 -11.26 -9.08
CA ALA A 140 -10.85 -10.90 -9.24
C ALA A 140 -11.35 -9.79 -8.28
N LEU A 141 -10.83 -9.76 -7.05
CA LEU A 141 -11.17 -8.68 -6.10
C LEU A 141 -10.69 -7.30 -6.59
N LEU A 142 -9.57 -7.25 -7.30
CA LEU A 142 -9.06 -6.01 -7.88
C LEU A 142 -9.92 -5.59 -9.07
N ASP A 143 -10.29 -6.50 -9.96
CA ASP A 143 -11.22 -6.18 -11.07
C ASP A 143 -12.57 -5.67 -10.55
N ALA A 144 -13.13 -6.33 -9.54
CA ALA A 144 -14.37 -5.89 -8.88
C ALA A 144 -14.24 -4.51 -8.21
N LEU A 145 -13.06 -4.16 -7.68
CA LEU A 145 -12.81 -2.83 -7.13
C LEU A 145 -12.76 -1.74 -8.21
N LEU A 146 -12.17 -2.07 -9.37
CA LEU A 146 -12.00 -1.15 -10.49
C LEU A 146 -13.25 -1.01 -11.35
N GLY A 147 -14.30 -1.81 -11.09
CA GLY A 147 -15.52 -1.83 -11.90
C GLY A 147 -15.31 -2.46 -13.28
N ALA A 148 -14.28 -3.29 -13.43
CA ALA A 148 -14.07 -4.11 -14.61
C ALA A 148 -14.84 -5.42 -14.44
N GLU A 149 -16.06 -5.48 -15.00
CA GLU A 149 -16.77 -6.74 -15.28
C GLU A 149 -16.63 -7.11 -16.76
#